data_AF-A0A2H0L517-F1
#
_entry.id   AF-A0A2H0L517-F1
#
_cell.length_a   1.000
_cell.length_b   1.000
_cell.length_c   1.000
_cell.angle_alpha   90.00
_cell.angle_beta   90.00
_cell.angle_gamma   90.00
#
_symmetry.space_group_name_H-M   'P 1'
#
loop_
_entity.id
_entity.type
_entity.pdbx_description
1 polymer ?
#
loop_
_entity_poly.entity_id
_entity_poly.type
_entity_poly.pdbx_seq_one_letter_code
_entity_poly.pdbx_strand_id
1 'polypeptide(L)' 'MQNKGRILAIDYGEKRVGLALSDADQIIAFPRQTLSNDESLFVRIK' A
#
# COMPACT_ATOMS: atom_id res chain seq x y z
N MET A 1 -20.53 -8.03 13.54
CA MET A 1 -19.09 -7.74 13.71
C MET A 1 -18.78 -6.59 12.76
N GLN A 2 -18.23 -5.46 13.23
CA GLN A 2 -17.94 -4.35 12.32
C GLN A 2 -16.96 -4.82 11.25
N ASN A 3 -17.30 -4.63 9.98
CA ASN A 3 -16.44 -4.98 8.85
C ASN A 3 -15.29 -3.97 8.81
N LYS A 4 -14.26 -4.19 9.64
CA LYS A 4 -13.07 -3.34 9.63
C LYS A 4 -12.39 -3.56 8.28
N GLY A 5 -12.21 -2.50 7.50
CA GLY A 5 -11.51 -2.58 6.21
C GLY A 5 -10.07 -3.08 6.37
N ARG A 6 -9.35 -3.26 5.25
CA ARG A 6 -7.91 -3.57 5.28
C ARG A 6 -7.09 -2.33 5.61
N ILE A 7 -5.96 -2.52 6.27
CA ILE A 7 -4.96 -1.47 6.48
C ILE A 7 -4.08 -1.37 5.22
N LEU A 8 -3.83 -0.16 4.74
CA LEU A 8 -2.84 0.13 3.70
C LEU A 8 -1.56 0.64 4.36
N ALA A 9 -0.48 -0.12 4.21
CA ALA A 9 0.86 0.33 4.57
C ALA A 9 1.53 1.01 3.36
N ILE A 10 2.20 2.14 3.62
CA ILE A 10 2.93 2.92 2.63
C ILE A 10 4.37 3.05 3.12
N ASP A 11 5.31 2.51 2.33
CA ASP A 11 6.75 2.64 2.55
C ASP A 11 7.32 3.61 1.52
N TYR A 12 7.62 4.83 1.95
CA TYR A 12 8.08 5.91 1.07
C TYR A 12 9.60 5.95 1.01
N GLY A 13 10.16 5.67 -0.17
CA GLY A 13 11.57 5.85 -0.48
C GLY A 13 11.79 6.88 -1.59
N GLU A 14 12.97 7.49 -1.61
CA GLU A 14 13.33 8.54 -2.57
C GLU A 14 13.08 8.13 -4.03
N LYS A 15 13.38 6.87 -4.39
CA LYS A 15 13.21 6.34 -5.75
C LYS A 15 11.91 5.55 -5.97
N ARG A 16 11.35 4.96 -4.91
CA ARG A 16 10.25 3.99 -5.01
C ARG A 16 9.32 4.09 -3.80
N VAL A 17 8.03 3.87 -4.02
CA VAL A 17 7.01 3.76 -2.96
C VAL A 17 6.45 2.34 -2.96
N GLY A 18 6.57 1.65 -1.83
CA GLY A 18 5.98 0.34 -1.58
C GLY A 18 4.58 0.47 -0.96
N LEU A 19 3.64 -0.35 -1.44
CA LEU A 19 2.28 -0.46 -0.91
C LEU A 19 2.03 -1.90 -0.47
N ALA A 20 1.45 -2.10 0.70
CA ALA A 20 1.02 -3.40 1.20
C ALA A 20 -0.37 -3.32 1.85
N LEU A 21 -1.14 -4.40 1.77
CA LEU A 21 -2.45 -4.50 2.40
C LEU A 21 -2.45 -5.56 3.49
N SER A 22 -3.13 -5.30 4.60
CA SER A 22 -3.39 -6.34 5.59
C SER A 22 -4.41 -7.37 5.09
N ASP A 23 -4.42 -8.54 5.70
CA ASP A 23 -5.57 -9.44 5.72
C ASP A 23 -6.80 -8.81 6.40
N ALA A 24 -7.91 -9.55 6.41
CA ALA A 24 -9.18 -9.10 6.98
C ALA A 24 -9.12 -8.91 8.50
N ASP A 25 -8.27 -9.68 9.18
CA ASP A 25 -8.07 -9.60 10.62
C ASP A 25 -7.04 -8.53 11.03
N GLN A 26 -6.40 -7.87 10.05
CA GLN A 26 -5.38 -6.83 10.25
C GLN A 26 -4.12 -7.33 10.96
N ILE A 27 -3.75 -8.59 10.75
CA ILE A 27 -2.61 -9.26 11.41
C ILE A 27 -1.42 -9.38 10.45
N ILE A 28 -1.64 -9.80 9.20
CA ILE A 28 -0.57 -10.07 8.24
C ILE A 28 -0.67 -9.12 7.05
N ALA A 29 0.43 -8.45 6.71
CA ALA A 29 0.54 -7.59 5.54
C ALA A 29 1.10 -8.36 4.33
N PHE A 30 0.52 -8.13 3.16
CA PHE A 30 0.94 -8.70 1.88
C PHE A 30 1.34 -7.59 0.91
N PRO A 31 2.41 -7.77 0.12
CA PRO A 31 2.83 -6.78 -0.86
C PRO A 31 1.74 -6.58 -1.92
N ARG A 32 1.41 -5.32 -2.22
CA ARG A 32 0.39 -4.94 -3.20
C ARG A 32 1.03 -4.39 -4.46
N GLN A 33 1.93 -3.42 -4.33
CA GLN A 33 2.57 -2.77 -5.48
C GLN A 33 3.84 -2.04 -5.05
N THR A 34 4.78 -1.89 -5.97
CA THR A 34 5.88 -0.92 -5.82
C THR A 34 5.89 0.00 -7.02
N LEU A 35 5.83 1.31 -6.78
CA LEU A 35 5.79 2.36 -7.80
C LEU A 35 7.08 3.15 -7.81
N SER A 36 7.47 3.71 -8.95
CA SER A 36 8.51 4.75 -8.99
C SER A 36 8.02 6.01 -8.28
N ASN A 37 8.90 6.66 -7.53
CA ASN A 37 8.61 7.93 -6.88
C ASN A 37 9.00 9.08 -7.83
N ASP A 38 8.13 9.34 -8.80
CA ASP A 38 8.29 10.41 -9.79
C ASP A 38 6.96 11.19 -9.93
N GLU A 39 6.93 12.20 -10.80
CA GLU A 39 5.78 13.08 -11.01
C GLU A 39 4.48 12.35 -11.38
N SER A 40 4.58 11.13 -11.92
CA SER A 40 3.41 10.32 -12.29
C SER A 40 2.99 9.32 -11.21
N LEU A 41 3.59 9.38 -10.01
CA LEU A 41 3.24 8.51 -8.88
C LEU A 41 1.73 8.48 -8.62
N PHE A 42 1.10 9.65 -8.45
CA PHE A 42 -0.32 9.74 -8.13
C PHE A 42 -1.25 9.24 -9.25
N VAL A 43 -0.80 9.30 -10.51
CA VAL A 43 -1.55 8.75 -11.66
C VAL A 43 -1.54 7.22 -11.65
N ARG A 44 -0.51 6.60 -11.07
CA ARG A 44 -0.30 5.15 -11.06
C ARG A 44 -0.84 4.44 -9.82
N ILE A 45 -1.21 5.17 -8.77
CA ILE A 45 -1.86 4.60 -7.59
C ILE A 45 -3.32 4.23 -7.94
N LYS A 46 -3.68 2.94 -7.82
CA LYS A 46 -5.01 2.39 -8.13
C LYS A 46 -5.53 1.43 -7.05
#